data_AF-A0A9J6EVU9-F1
#
_entry.id   AF-A0A9J6EVU9-F1
#
_cell.length_a   1.000
_cell.length_b   1.000
_cell.length_c   1.000
_cell.angle_alpha   90.00
_cell.angle_beta   90.00
_cell.angle_gamma   90.00
#
_symmetry.space_group_name_H-M   'P 1'
#
loop_
_entity.id
_entity.type
_entity.pdbx_description
1 polymer ?
#
loop_
_entity_poly.entity_id
_entity_poly.type
_entity_poly.pdbx_seq_one_letter_code
_entity_poly.pdbx_strand_id
1 'polypeptide(L)'
;MAVPRRSMFWTQLMALIWRNYLLKKTEKAKTFWEVVMPLLMVASLMSIRSGLKPSSKPPHYTPIGHVRLVTPSHLSQLTNEIMAAPSTPQTRRFMQDVIGYLNANTYTSGFNYSMYNTSRDMEEVRHVICYAKLSIYLSIYLSIYLSIYLSIYLSIYLSIYIYIYIYIYIYIYCSYFYFALLSHACLRPLRAQAFRQNSTRSLVGVVFEGDDLTKNGSYQLRFPLRHLPSPELKDVGIEMCRVKHFVHSSDPTLCPAGSYYSSGFSVLQAAIDYTFIKLWTRSDVRLPEVVVRLLPKPGYVDPGTTWRTLVPLYLTLAFSPFVSVLCVNIVLEKERKIKEGMLMMGMMPSAYWTAWSVVEAIVVTNVAAIMTFMVYVLHILPNTDIFIVFVLSLLYGLTIVTFSFMATPFFNKSKVAGSVVGLMMLFFSFFYMLAVFLRGRVAAWVFYAVALLSPAAFTLGIEKVSQMDVRGAMHWADRL
;
A
#
# COMPACT_ATOMS: atom_id res chain seq x y z
N MET A 1 14.23 52.27 -31.51
CA MET A 1 13.00 51.43 -31.55
C MET A 1 13.00 50.55 -30.31
N ALA A 2 12.04 50.73 -29.40
CA ALA A 2 11.93 49.89 -28.21
C ALA A 2 11.34 48.53 -28.61
N VAL A 3 12.16 47.48 -28.57
CA VAL A 3 11.73 46.10 -28.81
C VAL A 3 10.72 45.71 -27.72
N PRO A 4 9.52 45.21 -28.05
CA PRO A 4 8.49 44.93 -27.05
C PRO A 4 8.99 43.88 -26.06
N ARG A 5 8.74 44.08 -24.75
CA ARG A 5 9.24 43.24 -23.63
C ARG A 5 9.03 41.73 -23.85
N ARG A 6 7.93 41.35 -24.50
CA ARG A 6 7.60 39.96 -24.86
C ARG A 6 8.55 39.37 -25.91
N SER A 7 8.96 40.16 -26.91
CA SER A 7 9.91 39.72 -27.95
C SER A 7 11.34 39.61 -27.42
N MET A 8 11.74 40.42 -26.43
CA MET A 8 13.02 40.27 -25.73
C MET A 8 13.10 38.98 -24.90
N PHE A 9 11.99 38.57 -24.26
CA PHE A 9 11.98 37.32 -23.48
C PHE A 9 12.28 36.09 -24.33
N TRP A 10 11.61 35.95 -25.50
CA TRP A 10 11.80 34.80 -26.36
C TRP A 10 13.18 34.74 -27.02
N THR A 11 13.74 35.89 -27.42
CA THR A 11 15.11 35.94 -27.97
C THR A 11 16.15 35.60 -26.91
N GLN A 12 16.01 36.13 -25.69
CA GLN A 12 16.86 35.76 -24.55
C GLN A 12 16.72 34.26 -24.21
N LEU A 13 15.50 33.73 -24.17
CA LEU A 13 15.23 32.33 -23.89
C LEU A 13 15.91 31.40 -24.91
N MET A 14 15.76 31.67 -26.22
CA MET A 14 16.37 30.84 -27.27
C MET A 14 17.90 30.89 -27.23
N ALA A 15 18.48 32.08 -26.98
CA ALA A 15 19.92 32.22 -26.81
C ALA A 15 20.46 31.43 -25.60
N LEU A 16 19.72 31.45 -24.48
CA LEU A 16 20.08 30.70 -23.28
C LEU A 16 19.90 29.19 -23.45
N ILE A 17 18.85 28.74 -24.14
CA ILE A 17 18.67 27.33 -24.50
C ILE A 17 19.85 26.85 -25.35
N TRP A 18 20.24 27.62 -26.37
CA TRP A 18 21.39 27.30 -27.21
C TRP A 18 22.69 27.26 -26.42
N ARG A 19 22.93 28.25 -25.54
CA ARG A 19 24.07 28.26 -24.62
C ARG A 19 24.11 27.02 -23.73
N ASN A 20 22.99 26.67 -23.10
CA ASN A 20 22.90 25.52 -22.20
C ASN A 20 23.11 24.19 -22.94
N TYR A 21 22.57 24.08 -24.16
CA TYR A 21 22.85 22.95 -25.04
C TYR A 21 24.34 22.85 -25.41
N LEU A 22 24.98 23.96 -25.76
CA LEU A 22 26.41 24.00 -26.04
C LEU A 22 27.24 23.61 -24.81
N LEU A 23 26.88 24.07 -23.61
CA LEU A 23 27.55 23.68 -22.37
C LEU A 23 27.54 22.14 -22.20
N LYS A 24 26.37 21.50 -22.35
CA LYS A 24 26.26 20.04 -22.32
C LYS A 24 27.04 19.34 -23.43
N LYS A 25 27.09 19.93 -24.64
CA LYS A 25 27.87 19.41 -25.77
C LYS A 25 29.37 19.50 -25.54
N THR A 26 29.84 20.54 -24.86
CA THR A 26 31.28 20.71 -24.53
C THR A 26 31.72 19.79 -23.40
N GLU A 27 30.89 19.57 -22.39
CA GLU A 27 31.18 18.68 -21.26
C GLU A 27 30.84 17.21 -21.57
N LYS A 28 31.36 16.69 -22.68
CA LYS A 28 31.06 15.35 -23.22
C LYS A 28 31.19 14.22 -22.19
N ALA A 29 32.16 14.30 -21.29
CA ALA A 29 32.37 13.29 -20.27
C ALA A 29 31.21 13.22 -19.26
N LYS A 30 30.68 14.37 -18.82
CA LYS A 30 29.56 14.40 -17.87
C LYS A 30 28.28 13.92 -18.52
N THR A 31 27.97 14.41 -19.73
CA THR A 31 26.79 13.99 -20.49
C THR A 31 26.84 12.53 -20.91
N PHE A 32 28.03 11.99 -21.22
CA PHE A 32 28.20 10.56 -21.46
C PHE A 32 27.85 9.74 -20.21
N TRP A 33 28.40 10.09 -19.05
CA TRP A 33 28.10 9.39 -17.80
C TRP A 33 26.64 9.56 -17.34
N GLU A 34 26.00 10.70 -17.62
CA GLU A 34 24.56 10.90 -17.39
C GLU A 34 23.72 9.83 -18.12
N VAL A 35 24.03 9.52 -19.37
CA VAL A 35 23.27 8.55 -20.19
C VAL A 35 23.70 7.10 -19.91
N VAL A 36 24.99 6.86 -19.67
CA VAL A 36 25.54 5.51 -19.45
C VAL A 36 25.19 4.96 -18.06
N MET A 37 25.06 5.82 -17.03
CA MET A 37 24.72 5.35 -15.68
C MET A 37 23.36 4.64 -15.59
N PRO A 38 22.26 5.16 -16.18
CA PRO A 38 21.00 4.42 -16.29
C PRO A 38 21.17 3.04 -16.92
N LEU A 39 21.96 2.94 -17.99
CA LEU A 39 22.23 1.67 -18.67
C LEU A 39 22.98 0.71 -17.77
N LEU A 40 23.99 1.19 -17.03
CA LEU A 40 24.74 0.39 -16.05
C LEU A 40 23.84 -0.10 -14.91
N MET A 41 22.94 0.75 -14.40
CA MET A 41 21.99 0.37 -13.35
C MET A 41 21.06 -0.75 -13.83
N VAL A 42 20.50 -0.63 -15.03
CA VAL A 42 19.64 -1.69 -15.58
C VAL A 42 20.44 -2.95 -15.96
N ALA A 43 21.68 -2.82 -16.43
CA ALA A 43 22.56 -3.96 -16.69
C ALA A 43 22.90 -4.72 -15.40
N SER A 44 23.22 -4.02 -14.31
CA SER A 44 23.47 -4.63 -13.01
C SER A 44 22.24 -5.35 -12.46
N LEU A 45 21.04 -4.81 -12.71
CA LEU A 45 19.78 -5.48 -12.39
C LEU A 45 19.63 -6.81 -13.14
N MET A 46 20.06 -6.91 -14.40
CA MET A 46 20.05 -8.18 -15.14
C MET A 46 21.08 -9.19 -14.63
N SER A 47 22.27 -8.72 -14.23
CA SER A 47 23.24 -9.58 -13.54
C SER A 47 22.65 -10.17 -12.26
N ILE A 48 21.94 -9.36 -11.46
CA ILE A 48 21.23 -9.84 -10.26
C ILE A 48 20.11 -10.81 -10.64
N ARG A 49 19.37 -10.55 -11.72
CA ARG A 49 18.32 -11.47 -12.23
C ARG A 49 18.88 -12.86 -12.51
N SER A 50 20.06 -12.93 -13.11
CA SER A 50 20.70 -14.21 -13.46
C SER A 50 21.02 -15.08 -12.24
N GLY A 51 21.27 -14.45 -11.09
CA GLY A 51 21.48 -15.14 -9.81
C GLY A 51 20.19 -15.52 -9.09
N LEU A 52 19.08 -14.84 -9.37
CA LEU A 52 17.77 -15.10 -8.77
C LEU A 52 16.99 -16.10 -9.64
N LYS A 53 16.97 -17.39 -9.24
CA LYS A 53 16.15 -18.40 -9.93
C LYS A 53 14.66 -18.10 -9.74
N PRO A 54 13.89 -17.78 -10.81
CA PRO A 54 12.46 -17.53 -10.68
C PRO A 54 11.72 -18.83 -10.34
N SER A 55 10.67 -18.73 -9.53
CA SER A 55 9.86 -19.88 -9.13
C SER A 55 8.73 -20.10 -10.14
N SER A 56 8.91 -21.06 -11.05
CA SER A 56 7.86 -21.42 -12.01
C SER A 56 6.82 -22.33 -11.34
N LYS A 57 5.57 -21.87 -11.31
CA LYS A 57 4.41 -22.66 -10.90
C LYS A 57 3.71 -23.21 -12.16
N PRO A 58 3.53 -24.54 -12.26
CA PRO A 58 2.96 -25.15 -13.46
C PRO A 58 1.50 -24.71 -13.69
N PRO A 59 1.04 -24.74 -14.95
CA PRO A 59 -0.37 -24.55 -15.28
C PRO A 59 -1.24 -25.64 -14.66
N HIS A 60 -2.49 -25.29 -14.40
CA HIS A 60 -3.53 -26.17 -13.90
C HIS A 60 -4.66 -26.20 -14.93
N TYR A 61 -4.71 -27.24 -15.74
CA TYR A 61 -5.70 -27.39 -16.82
C TYR A 61 -7.03 -27.99 -16.35
N THR A 62 -7.01 -28.67 -15.19
CA THR A 62 -8.21 -29.24 -14.57
C THR A 62 -8.52 -28.51 -13.27
N PRO A 63 -9.80 -28.47 -12.85
CA PRO A 63 -10.16 -27.93 -11.54
C PRO A 63 -9.41 -28.67 -10.43
N ILE A 64 -8.82 -27.93 -9.48
CA ILE A 64 -7.99 -28.50 -8.41
C ILE A 64 -8.72 -28.49 -7.09
N GLY A 65 -8.59 -29.64 -6.41
CA GLY A 65 -9.19 -29.91 -5.12
C GLY A 65 -10.71 -30.06 -5.24
N HIS A 66 -11.26 -30.91 -4.41
CA HIS A 66 -12.69 -31.05 -4.23
C HIS A 66 -12.94 -30.94 -2.74
N VAL A 67 -13.77 -29.98 -2.35
CA VAL A 67 -14.19 -29.86 -0.96
C VAL A 67 -15.70 -29.86 -0.91
N ARG A 68 -16.21 -30.83 -0.16
CA ARG A 68 -17.59 -30.88 0.25
C ARG A 68 -17.81 -29.74 1.23
N LEU A 69 -18.74 -28.87 0.88
CA LEU A 69 -19.04 -27.67 1.65
C LEU A 69 -19.42 -28.04 3.10
N VAL A 70 -20.14 -29.15 3.29
CA VAL A 70 -20.49 -29.68 4.60
C VAL A 70 -19.50 -30.78 4.97
N THR A 71 -18.52 -30.42 5.80
CA THR A 71 -17.53 -31.36 6.34
C THR A 71 -17.35 -31.14 7.85
N PRO A 72 -17.33 -32.20 8.66
CA PRO A 72 -17.26 -32.09 10.13
C PRO A 72 -16.06 -31.29 10.66
N SER A 73 -14.92 -31.33 9.95
CA SER A 73 -13.70 -30.58 10.30
C SER A 73 -13.81 -29.06 10.15
N HIS A 74 -14.73 -28.58 9.31
CA HIS A 74 -14.98 -27.15 9.12
C HIS A 74 -15.99 -26.61 10.13
N LEU A 75 -16.95 -27.45 10.50
CA LEU A 75 -17.91 -27.13 11.55
C LEU A 75 -17.23 -26.98 12.91
N SER A 76 -16.19 -27.76 13.22
CA SER A 76 -15.43 -27.61 14.46
C SER A 76 -14.66 -26.27 14.58
N GLN A 77 -14.53 -25.49 13.51
CA GLN A 77 -13.92 -24.15 13.56
C GLN A 77 -14.95 -23.03 13.85
N LEU A 78 -16.24 -23.32 13.68
CA LEU A 78 -17.31 -22.40 14.02
C LEU A 78 -17.52 -22.42 15.54
N THR A 79 -17.88 -21.28 16.14
CA THR A 79 -18.21 -21.28 17.57
C THR A 79 -19.48 -22.06 17.82
N ASN A 80 -19.51 -22.82 18.91
CA ASN A 80 -20.71 -23.52 19.37
C ASN A 80 -21.86 -22.57 19.76
N GLU A 81 -21.66 -21.25 19.76
CA GLU A 81 -22.69 -20.27 20.03
C GLU A 81 -22.81 -19.28 18.86
N ILE A 82 -24.01 -19.17 18.29
CA ILE A 82 -24.36 -18.26 17.19
C ILE A 82 -25.36 -17.22 17.68
N MET A 83 -25.08 -15.94 17.46
CA MET A 83 -25.96 -14.84 17.87
C MET A 83 -26.90 -14.47 16.72
N ALA A 84 -28.20 -14.27 16.98
CA ALA A 84 -29.17 -13.90 15.94
C ALA A 84 -30.13 -12.76 16.38
N ALA A 85 -30.50 -11.87 15.46
CA ALA A 85 -31.39 -10.72 15.69
C ALA A 85 -32.17 -10.37 14.41
N PRO A 86 -33.39 -9.81 14.51
CA PRO A 86 -34.16 -9.51 15.73
C PRO A 86 -34.83 -10.76 16.33
N SER A 87 -35.13 -10.73 17.64
CA SER A 87 -35.82 -11.82 18.36
C SER A 87 -37.33 -11.78 18.09
N THR A 88 -37.75 -12.25 16.93
CA THR A 88 -39.16 -12.46 16.59
C THR A 88 -39.52 -13.95 16.67
N PRO A 89 -40.80 -14.30 16.85
CA PRO A 89 -41.21 -15.71 16.81
C PRO A 89 -40.86 -16.40 15.49
N GLN A 90 -40.87 -15.66 14.38
CA GLN A 90 -40.50 -16.17 13.06
C GLN A 90 -38.98 -16.46 12.97
N THR A 91 -38.12 -15.51 13.35
CA THR A 91 -36.66 -15.70 13.31
C THR A 91 -36.21 -16.79 14.29
N ARG A 92 -36.91 -16.98 15.41
CA ARG A 92 -36.61 -18.06 16.37
C ARG A 92 -36.83 -19.44 15.78
N ARG A 93 -37.96 -19.65 15.12
CA ARG A 93 -38.24 -20.92 14.41
C ARG A 93 -37.22 -21.14 13.30
N PHE A 94 -36.93 -20.08 12.54
CA PHE A 94 -35.92 -20.14 11.49
C PHE A 94 -34.54 -20.56 12.02
N MET A 95 -34.07 -19.95 13.11
CA MET A 95 -32.79 -20.31 13.72
C MET A 95 -32.79 -21.72 14.32
N GLN A 96 -33.93 -22.22 14.84
CA GLN A 96 -34.05 -23.61 15.28
C GLN A 96 -33.81 -24.59 14.13
N ASP A 97 -34.36 -24.32 12.94
CA ASP A 97 -34.15 -25.15 11.75
C ASP A 97 -32.68 -25.10 11.29
N VAL A 98 -32.05 -23.92 11.31
CA VAL A 98 -30.63 -23.75 10.98
C VAL A 98 -29.73 -24.56 11.93
N ILE A 99 -29.96 -24.45 13.23
CA ILE A 99 -29.18 -25.18 14.24
C ILE A 99 -29.43 -26.69 14.17
N GLY A 100 -30.68 -27.11 13.97
CA GLY A 100 -31.03 -28.51 13.78
C GLY A 100 -30.27 -29.12 12.60
N TYR A 101 -30.14 -28.36 11.52
CA TYR A 101 -29.34 -28.76 10.37
C TYR A 101 -27.83 -28.85 10.66
N LEU A 102 -27.27 -27.87 11.37
CA LEU A 102 -25.85 -27.89 11.75
C LEU A 102 -25.54 -29.10 12.63
N ASN A 103 -26.36 -29.33 13.67
CA ASN A 103 -26.16 -30.42 14.62
C ASN A 103 -26.28 -31.81 13.98
N ALA A 104 -27.10 -31.97 12.95
CA ALA A 104 -27.22 -33.23 12.21
C ALA A 104 -25.92 -33.63 11.48
N ASN A 105 -25.03 -32.68 11.19
CA ASN A 105 -23.83 -32.88 10.38
C ASN A 105 -22.52 -32.78 11.19
N THR A 106 -22.60 -32.75 12.52
CA THR A 106 -21.46 -32.49 13.42
C THR A 106 -21.19 -33.63 14.39
N TYR A 107 -19.91 -33.92 14.65
CA TYR A 107 -19.50 -34.94 15.64
C TYR A 107 -19.17 -34.37 17.04
N THR A 108 -19.20 -33.05 17.20
CA THR A 108 -18.85 -32.34 18.45
C THR A 108 -20.10 -31.85 19.19
N SER A 109 -19.91 -31.30 20.41
CA SER A 109 -20.99 -30.70 21.20
C SER A 109 -21.86 -29.76 20.35
N GLY A 110 -23.17 -29.91 20.45
CA GLY A 110 -24.13 -29.23 19.59
C GLY A 110 -24.01 -27.70 19.63
N PHE A 111 -24.29 -27.09 18.49
CA PHE A 111 -24.43 -25.65 18.35
C PHE A 111 -25.67 -25.16 19.11
N ASN A 112 -25.47 -24.08 19.86
CA ASN A 112 -26.51 -23.30 20.52
C ASN A 112 -26.62 -21.93 19.83
N TYR A 113 -27.76 -21.27 20.02
CA TYR A 113 -27.98 -19.92 19.52
C TYR A 113 -28.54 -19.01 20.62
N SER A 114 -28.15 -17.74 20.56
CA SER A 114 -28.65 -16.68 21.45
C SER A 114 -29.34 -15.59 20.62
N MET A 115 -30.54 -15.21 21.04
CA MET A 115 -31.37 -14.22 20.33
C MET A 115 -31.32 -12.85 20.99
N TYR A 116 -31.23 -11.80 20.18
CA TYR A 116 -31.16 -10.41 20.61
C TYR A 116 -32.28 -9.60 19.96
N ASN A 117 -32.77 -8.57 20.66
CA ASN A 117 -33.87 -7.73 20.17
C ASN A 117 -33.41 -6.84 19.01
N THR A 118 -32.23 -6.23 19.15
CA THR A 118 -31.66 -5.34 18.13
C THR A 118 -30.25 -5.77 17.72
N SER A 119 -29.83 -5.42 16.51
CA SER A 119 -28.45 -5.62 16.05
C SER A 119 -27.40 -4.85 16.88
N ARG A 120 -27.78 -3.77 17.59
CA ARG A 120 -26.91 -3.05 18.55
C ARG A 120 -26.64 -3.85 19.82
N ASP A 121 -27.61 -4.59 20.33
CA ASP A 121 -27.47 -5.36 21.58
C ASP A 121 -26.40 -6.46 21.40
N MET A 122 -26.29 -6.99 20.19
CA MET A 122 -25.23 -7.92 19.79
C MET A 122 -23.83 -7.27 19.80
N GLU A 123 -23.75 -5.99 19.45
CA GLU A 123 -22.50 -5.23 19.47
C GLU A 123 -22.09 -4.89 20.90
N GLU A 124 -23.05 -4.58 21.78
CA GLU A 124 -22.79 -4.29 23.19
C GLU A 124 -22.20 -5.49 23.95
N VAL A 125 -22.71 -6.71 23.72
CA VAL A 125 -22.12 -7.93 24.32
C VAL A 125 -20.65 -8.13 23.89
N ARG A 126 -20.32 -7.74 22.65
CA ARG A 126 -18.93 -7.72 22.15
C ARG A 126 -18.07 -6.64 22.82
N HIS A 127 -18.68 -5.51 23.23
CA HIS A 127 -18.01 -4.39 23.88
C HIS A 127 -17.80 -4.60 25.40
N VAL A 128 -18.77 -5.18 26.10
CA VAL A 128 -18.76 -5.36 27.58
C VAL A 128 -17.59 -6.25 28.05
N ILE A 129 -17.25 -7.30 27.30
CA ILE A 129 -16.11 -8.19 27.60
C ILE A 129 -14.76 -7.43 27.58
N CYS A 130 -14.69 -6.31 26.88
CA CYS A 130 -13.44 -5.57 26.70
C CYS A 130 -13.30 -4.37 27.65
N TYR A 131 -14.39 -3.76 28.09
CA TYR A 131 -14.35 -2.77 29.17
C TYR A 131 -13.76 -3.36 30.45
N ALA A 132 -14.08 -4.63 30.75
CA ALA A 132 -13.53 -5.37 31.89
C ALA A 132 -12.01 -5.64 31.76
N LYS A 133 -11.46 -5.72 30.54
CA LYS A 133 -10.03 -6.02 30.30
C LYS A 133 -9.18 -4.75 30.20
N LEU A 134 -9.75 -3.65 29.69
CA LEU A 134 -9.10 -2.34 29.60
C LEU A 134 -8.99 -1.68 30.99
N SER A 135 -9.97 -1.86 31.87
CA SER A 135 -9.95 -1.30 33.23
C SER A 135 -8.85 -1.92 34.10
N ILE A 136 -8.58 -3.21 33.94
CA ILE A 136 -7.54 -3.94 34.69
C ILE A 136 -6.13 -3.60 34.17
N TYR A 137 -5.97 -3.41 32.86
CA TYR A 137 -4.67 -3.04 32.28
C TYR A 137 -4.29 -1.57 32.57
N LEU A 138 -5.27 -0.66 32.51
CA LEU A 138 -5.06 0.76 32.75
C LEU A 138 -4.72 1.06 34.23
N SER A 139 -5.29 0.31 35.18
CA SER A 139 -5.00 0.47 36.61
C SER A 139 -3.59 -0.01 36.99
N ILE A 140 -3.11 -1.07 36.36
CA ILE A 140 -1.76 -1.61 36.58
C ILE A 140 -0.69 -0.74 35.90
N TYR A 141 -0.96 -0.24 34.69
CA TYR A 141 -0.02 0.63 33.98
C TYR A 141 0.13 2.00 34.63
N LEU A 142 -0.96 2.60 35.10
CA LEU A 142 -0.94 3.94 35.70
C LEU A 142 -0.25 3.96 37.08
N SER A 143 -0.33 2.87 37.84
CA SER A 143 0.33 2.74 39.16
C SER A 143 1.85 2.53 39.05
N ILE A 144 2.31 1.80 38.03
CA ILE A 144 3.75 1.56 37.80
C ILE A 144 4.42 2.76 37.13
N TYR A 145 3.74 3.46 36.22
CA TYR A 145 4.31 4.62 35.52
C TYR A 145 4.45 5.85 36.44
N LEU A 146 3.47 6.09 37.34
CA LEU A 146 3.48 7.25 38.23
C LEU A 146 4.53 7.15 39.35
N SER A 147 4.88 5.94 39.77
CA SER A 147 5.90 5.70 40.82
C SER A 147 7.33 5.82 40.30
N ILE A 148 7.58 5.42 39.05
CA ILE A 148 8.92 5.49 38.42
C ILE A 148 9.22 6.90 37.90
N TYR A 149 8.21 7.61 37.38
CA TYR A 149 8.42 8.95 36.83
C TYR A 149 8.67 10.01 37.92
N LEU A 150 8.02 9.90 39.08
CA LEU A 150 8.15 10.87 40.16
C LEU A 150 9.50 10.75 40.93
N SER A 151 10.11 9.56 40.91
CA SER A 151 11.41 9.30 41.57
C SER A 151 12.62 9.76 40.74
N ILE A 152 12.51 9.76 39.41
CA ILE A 152 13.59 10.14 38.49
C ILE A 152 13.58 11.65 38.20
N TYR A 153 12.39 12.29 38.21
CA TYR A 153 12.26 13.71 37.85
C TYR A 153 12.76 14.67 38.94
N LEU A 154 12.77 14.25 40.22
CA LEU A 154 13.16 15.11 41.35
C LEU A 154 14.69 15.19 41.56
N SER A 155 15.47 14.29 40.97
CA SER A 155 16.94 14.24 41.17
C SER A 155 17.75 14.95 40.08
N ILE A 156 17.16 15.24 38.92
CA ILE A 156 17.89 15.76 37.75
C ILE A 156 17.63 17.27 37.53
N TYR A 157 16.66 17.85 38.25
CA TYR A 157 16.20 19.22 38.08
C TYR A 157 17.15 20.32 38.62
N LEU A 158 18.38 19.99 39.05
CA LEU A 158 19.41 20.97 39.43
C LEU A 158 20.53 21.09 38.38
N SER A 159 20.18 20.99 37.09
CA SER A 159 21.09 21.33 35.97
C SER A 159 20.34 22.13 34.89
N ILE A 160 19.59 23.12 35.35
CA ILE A 160 18.51 23.88 34.69
C ILE A 160 18.93 24.68 33.43
N TYR A 161 20.21 24.82 33.10
CA TYR A 161 20.60 25.86 32.14
C TYR A 161 20.61 25.45 30.65
N ILE A 162 20.60 24.16 30.32
CA ILE A 162 20.51 23.67 28.92
C ILE A 162 19.05 23.33 28.52
N TYR A 163 18.14 23.27 29.49
CA TYR A 163 16.77 22.82 29.29
C TYR A 163 15.90 23.82 28.52
N ILE A 164 16.13 25.14 28.64
CA ILE A 164 15.27 26.14 27.97
C ILE A 164 15.39 26.07 26.44
N TYR A 165 16.57 25.74 25.91
CA TYR A 165 16.78 25.67 24.46
C TYR A 165 16.17 24.41 23.83
N ILE A 166 16.21 23.29 24.56
CA ILE A 166 15.57 22.03 24.17
C ILE A 166 14.05 22.09 24.41
N TYR A 167 13.58 22.82 25.43
CA TYR A 167 12.16 22.94 25.76
C TYR A 167 11.37 23.65 24.66
N ILE A 168 11.91 24.69 24.01
CA ILE A 168 11.24 25.37 22.89
C ILE A 168 11.18 24.44 21.65
N TYR A 169 12.23 23.67 21.38
CA TYR A 169 12.26 22.74 20.23
C TYR A 169 11.34 21.54 20.45
N ILE A 170 11.28 21.01 21.68
CA ILE A 170 10.38 19.91 22.07
C ILE A 170 8.93 20.40 22.18
N TYR A 171 8.64 21.62 22.64
CA TYR A 171 7.27 22.12 22.74
C TYR A 171 6.62 22.32 21.37
N ILE A 172 7.39 22.74 20.35
CA ILE A 172 6.92 22.85 18.96
C ILE A 172 6.69 21.45 18.35
N TYR A 173 7.57 20.47 18.64
CA TYR A 173 7.38 19.08 18.16
C TYR A 173 6.24 18.35 18.90
N CYS A 174 6.08 18.57 20.22
CA CYS A 174 5.01 18.02 21.04
C CYS A 174 3.65 18.67 20.72
N SER A 175 3.58 19.95 20.38
CA SER A 175 2.32 20.56 19.95
C SER A 175 1.89 20.03 18.57
N TYR A 176 2.83 19.77 17.66
CA TYR A 176 2.55 19.09 16.38
C TYR A 176 2.13 17.62 16.58
N PHE A 177 2.75 16.90 17.52
CA PHE A 177 2.37 15.53 17.87
C PHE A 177 1.01 15.47 18.60
N TYR A 178 0.68 16.45 19.43
CA TYR A 178 -0.60 16.59 20.13
C TYR A 178 -1.72 17.00 19.16
N PHE A 179 -1.48 17.89 18.19
CA PHE A 179 -2.42 18.20 17.10
C PHE A 179 -2.58 17.03 16.11
N ALA A 180 -1.54 16.24 15.86
CA ALA A 180 -1.64 14.99 15.10
C ALA A 180 -2.47 13.92 15.85
N LEU A 181 -2.35 13.85 17.18
CA LEU A 181 -3.19 12.98 18.02
C LEU A 181 -4.64 13.47 18.13
N LEU A 182 -4.89 14.78 18.17
CA LEU A 182 -6.24 15.37 18.22
C LEU A 182 -6.96 15.34 16.86
N SER A 183 -6.24 15.47 15.74
CA SER A 183 -6.81 15.27 14.40
C SER A 183 -7.05 13.79 14.07
N HIS A 184 -6.28 12.86 14.67
CA HIS A 184 -6.62 11.43 14.68
C HIS A 184 -7.72 11.05 15.69
N ALA A 185 -8.07 11.93 16.63
CA ALA A 185 -9.17 11.72 17.57
C ALA A 185 -10.53 12.24 17.07
N CYS A 186 -10.58 13.00 15.97
CA CYS A 186 -11.83 13.53 15.41
C CYS A 186 -11.99 13.23 13.91
N LEU A 187 -12.00 11.93 13.56
CA LEU A 187 -12.77 11.37 12.44
C LEU A 187 -12.73 9.84 12.58
N ARG A 188 -13.88 9.26 12.91
CA ARG A 188 -14.13 7.80 12.87
C ARG A 188 -13.70 7.27 11.48
N PRO A 189 -13.07 6.09 11.33
CA PRO A 189 -13.28 4.87 12.12
C PRO A 189 -12.00 4.04 12.38
N LEU A 190 -11.37 4.15 13.56
CA LEU A 190 -10.26 3.24 13.96
C LEU A 190 -10.49 2.48 15.27
N ARG A 191 -11.55 2.77 16.03
CA ARG A 191 -11.96 1.94 17.18
C ARG A 191 -12.40 0.53 16.79
N ALA A 192 -12.69 0.28 15.52
CA ALA A 192 -13.08 -1.03 15.06
C ALA A 192 -11.87 -1.97 14.83
N GLN A 193 -10.66 -1.51 14.53
CA GLN A 193 -9.59 -2.39 14.04
C GLN A 193 -8.63 -2.93 15.13
N ALA A 194 -8.21 -2.13 16.11
CA ALA A 194 -7.33 -2.62 17.19
C ALA A 194 -8.05 -3.51 18.22
N PHE A 195 -9.36 -3.34 18.34
CA PHE A 195 -10.23 -4.12 19.24
C PHE A 195 -10.64 -5.48 18.65
N ARG A 196 -10.53 -5.66 17.32
CA ARG A 196 -10.89 -6.86 16.55
C ARG A 196 -9.93 -8.04 16.72
N GLN A 197 -8.79 -7.88 17.39
CA GLN A 197 -7.73 -8.89 17.42
C GLN A 197 -7.76 -9.84 18.63
N ASN A 198 -8.49 -9.57 19.71
CA ASN A 198 -8.28 -10.29 20.98
C ASN A 198 -9.53 -10.86 21.68
N SER A 199 -10.62 -11.10 20.94
CA SER A 199 -11.71 -11.95 21.44
C SER A 199 -11.31 -13.42 21.26
N THR A 200 -11.05 -14.13 22.36
CA THR A 200 -10.72 -15.55 22.40
C THR A 200 -11.91 -16.47 22.07
N ARG A 201 -13.09 -15.88 21.80
CA ARG A 201 -14.25 -16.57 21.22
C ARG A 201 -14.67 -15.83 19.94
N SER A 202 -14.59 -16.50 18.79
CA SER A 202 -14.97 -16.00 17.47
C SER A 202 -16.49 -15.94 17.32
N LEU A 203 -17.16 -15.09 18.10
CA LEU A 203 -18.62 -14.95 18.08
C LEU A 203 -19.12 -14.57 16.67
N VAL A 204 -19.96 -15.43 16.10
CA VAL A 204 -20.62 -15.25 14.80
C VAL A 204 -22.03 -14.68 15.02
N GLY A 205 -22.38 -13.64 14.26
CA GLY A 205 -23.70 -13.00 14.33
C GLY A 205 -24.46 -13.11 13.01
N VAL A 206 -25.76 -13.32 13.08
CA VAL A 206 -26.72 -13.31 11.96
C VAL A 206 -27.74 -12.20 12.20
N VAL A 207 -27.85 -11.26 11.27
CA VAL A 207 -28.84 -10.17 11.33
C VAL A 207 -29.82 -10.36 10.20
N PHE A 208 -31.09 -10.56 10.52
CA PHE A 208 -32.16 -10.63 9.52
C PHE A 208 -32.71 -9.23 9.25
N GLU A 209 -32.97 -8.95 7.97
CA GLU A 209 -33.51 -7.69 7.46
C GLU A 209 -34.79 -7.98 6.65
N GLY A 210 -35.90 -7.37 7.06
CA GLY A 210 -37.23 -7.54 6.45
C GLY A 210 -38.31 -7.87 7.49
N ASP A 211 -39.52 -7.33 7.29
CA ASP A 211 -40.64 -7.50 8.23
C ASP A 211 -41.23 -8.93 8.19
N ASP A 212 -41.20 -9.58 7.03
CA ASP A 212 -41.66 -10.95 6.81
C ASP A 212 -40.61 -11.77 6.04
N LEU A 213 -39.98 -12.74 6.72
CA LEU A 213 -38.99 -13.67 6.14
C LEU A 213 -39.55 -14.55 5.01
N THR A 214 -40.88 -14.72 4.98
CA THR A 214 -41.58 -15.61 4.05
C THR A 214 -41.75 -15.04 2.65
N LYS A 215 -41.61 -13.72 2.47
CA LYS A 215 -41.84 -13.05 1.17
C LYS A 215 -40.59 -12.40 0.60
N ASN A 216 -39.81 -11.70 1.41
CA ASN A 216 -38.61 -11.00 0.95
C ASN A 216 -37.60 -10.82 2.11
N GLY A 217 -37.20 -11.94 2.71
CA GLY A 217 -36.21 -11.95 3.78
C GLY A 217 -34.80 -11.78 3.24
N SER A 218 -34.04 -10.87 3.83
CA SER A 218 -32.60 -10.73 3.59
C SER A 218 -31.84 -10.93 4.90
N TYR A 219 -30.55 -11.26 4.82
CA TYR A 219 -29.72 -11.47 6.00
C TYR A 219 -28.31 -10.94 5.80
N GLN A 220 -27.67 -10.59 6.91
CA GLN A 220 -26.28 -10.16 6.97
C GLN A 220 -25.53 -11.01 7.97
N LEU A 221 -24.41 -11.59 7.52
CA LEU A 221 -23.49 -12.35 8.35
C LEU A 221 -22.40 -11.46 8.91
N ARG A 222 -22.19 -11.54 10.22
CA ARG A 222 -21.18 -10.77 10.95
C ARG A 222 -20.14 -11.70 11.53
N PHE A 223 -18.95 -11.68 10.93
CA PHE A 223 -17.81 -12.47 11.36
C PHE A 223 -16.63 -11.60 11.82
N PRO A 224 -15.71 -12.14 12.63
CA PRO A 224 -14.49 -11.44 13.00
C PRO A 224 -13.55 -11.28 11.79
N LEU A 225 -13.13 -10.05 11.48
CA LEU A 225 -12.22 -9.74 10.36
C LEU A 225 -10.82 -10.36 10.49
N ARG A 226 -10.49 -10.99 11.62
CA ARG A 226 -9.21 -11.70 11.76
C ARG A 226 -9.18 -13.02 10.97
N HIS A 227 -10.34 -13.64 10.77
CA HIS A 227 -10.45 -14.96 10.12
C HIS A 227 -10.99 -14.89 8.69
N LEU A 228 -11.52 -13.74 8.26
CA LEU A 228 -12.06 -13.56 6.92
C LEU A 228 -11.45 -12.30 6.26
N PRO A 229 -11.06 -12.39 4.97
CA PRO A 229 -10.62 -11.23 4.22
C PRO A 229 -11.76 -10.22 4.06
N SER A 230 -11.40 -8.97 3.76
CA SER A 230 -12.38 -7.91 3.51
C SER A 230 -13.22 -8.25 2.28
N PRO A 231 -14.55 -8.06 2.30
CA PRO A 231 -15.40 -8.21 1.11
C PRO A 231 -15.07 -7.22 -0.01
N GLU A 232 -14.30 -6.16 0.28
CA GLU A 232 -13.79 -5.21 -0.72
C GLU A 232 -12.63 -5.80 -1.55
N LEU A 233 -12.01 -6.89 -1.08
CA LEU A 233 -10.92 -7.57 -1.78
C LEU A 233 -11.49 -8.49 -2.88
N LYS A 234 -11.91 -7.89 -4.00
CA LYS A 234 -12.48 -8.60 -5.15
C LYS A 234 -11.45 -9.46 -5.89
N ASP A 235 -10.22 -8.96 -6.00
CA ASP A 235 -9.17 -9.60 -6.79
C ASP A 235 -8.00 -10.07 -5.93
N VAL A 236 -7.58 -11.31 -6.16
CA VAL A 236 -6.38 -11.90 -5.57
C VAL A 236 -5.38 -12.16 -6.69
N GLY A 237 -4.09 -11.91 -6.44
CA GLY A 237 -3.06 -12.08 -7.46
C GLY A 237 -2.97 -13.52 -8.00
N ILE A 238 -2.54 -13.65 -9.26
CA ILE A 238 -2.42 -14.93 -9.99
C ILE A 238 -1.50 -15.91 -9.24
N GLU A 239 -0.57 -15.41 -8.43
CA GLU A 239 0.34 -16.17 -7.59
C GLU A 239 -0.34 -16.93 -6.44
N MET A 240 -1.51 -16.46 -6.00
CA MET A 240 -2.25 -16.95 -4.83
C MET A 240 -3.22 -18.07 -5.21
N CYS A 241 -3.64 -18.87 -4.21
CA CYS A 241 -4.60 -19.97 -4.39
C CYS A 241 -4.17 -20.98 -5.48
N ARG A 242 -2.91 -21.44 -5.45
CA ARG A 242 -2.34 -22.48 -6.35
C ARG A 242 -1.96 -23.77 -5.61
N VAL A 243 -2.40 -23.91 -4.36
CA VAL A 243 -2.01 -25.03 -3.49
C VAL A 243 -3.03 -26.15 -3.64
N LYS A 244 -2.55 -27.41 -3.74
CA LYS A 244 -3.41 -28.60 -3.87
C LYS A 244 -4.35 -28.78 -2.66
N HIS A 245 -3.93 -28.34 -1.47
CA HIS A 245 -4.72 -28.35 -0.23
C HIS A 245 -5.19 -26.95 0.16
N PHE A 246 -5.86 -26.23 -0.74
CA PHE A 246 -6.32 -24.85 -0.50
C PHE A 246 -7.28 -24.71 0.71
N VAL A 247 -7.87 -25.82 1.19
CA VAL A 247 -8.87 -25.84 2.26
C VAL A 247 -8.30 -26.11 3.65
N HIS A 248 -7.16 -26.80 3.75
CA HIS A 248 -6.49 -27.03 5.04
C HIS A 248 -5.45 -25.95 5.38
N SER A 249 -5.14 -25.07 4.43
CA SER A 249 -4.31 -23.91 4.71
C SER A 249 -5.19 -22.83 5.36
N SER A 250 -5.13 -22.75 6.68
CA SER A 250 -5.72 -21.67 7.47
C SER A 250 -4.99 -20.32 7.29
N ASP A 251 -3.94 -20.29 6.46
CA ASP A 251 -3.15 -19.09 6.21
C ASP A 251 -3.85 -18.17 5.19
N PRO A 252 -4.39 -17.02 5.61
CA PRO A 252 -5.04 -16.06 4.71
C PRO A 252 -4.07 -15.46 3.68
N THR A 253 -2.77 -15.65 3.88
CA THR A 253 -1.69 -15.20 2.99
C THR A 253 -1.51 -16.09 1.76
N LEU A 254 -1.97 -17.35 1.82
CA LEU A 254 -1.80 -18.34 0.74
C LEU A 254 -2.99 -18.34 -0.22
N CYS A 255 -4.20 -18.26 0.36
CA CYS A 255 -5.45 -18.15 -0.38
C CYS A 255 -6.53 -17.49 0.48
N PRO A 256 -6.77 -16.18 0.33
CA PRO A 256 -7.83 -15.47 1.07
C PRO A 256 -9.21 -16.11 0.87
N ALA A 257 -9.50 -16.59 -0.33
CA ALA A 257 -10.76 -17.28 -0.64
C ALA A 257 -10.93 -18.58 0.17
N GLY A 258 -9.83 -19.28 0.48
CA GLY A 258 -9.83 -20.47 1.33
C GLY A 258 -10.34 -20.19 2.75
N SER A 259 -10.11 -18.96 3.26
CA SER A 259 -10.52 -18.56 4.59
C SER A 259 -12.06 -18.55 4.78
N TYR A 260 -12.85 -18.34 3.72
CA TYR A 260 -14.32 -18.48 3.78
C TYR A 260 -14.78 -19.94 3.98
N TYR A 261 -13.94 -20.91 3.61
CA TYR A 261 -14.19 -22.33 3.82
C TYR A 261 -13.65 -22.81 5.16
N SER A 262 -12.41 -22.44 5.49
CA SER A 262 -11.80 -22.83 6.78
C SER A 262 -12.60 -22.27 7.95
N SER A 263 -13.01 -20.99 7.91
CA SER A 263 -13.74 -20.33 9.00
C SER A 263 -15.17 -20.81 9.24
N GLY A 264 -15.72 -21.71 8.40
CA GLY A 264 -17.10 -22.18 8.48
C GLY A 264 -18.14 -21.18 7.95
N PHE A 265 -17.73 -20.02 7.43
CA PHE A 265 -18.62 -19.00 6.87
C PHE A 265 -19.52 -19.56 5.76
N SER A 266 -18.93 -20.22 4.77
CA SER A 266 -19.66 -20.79 3.63
C SER A 266 -20.67 -21.86 4.05
N VAL A 267 -20.37 -22.62 5.12
CA VAL A 267 -21.26 -23.66 5.67
C VAL A 267 -22.47 -23.03 6.35
N LEU A 268 -22.25 -22.01 7.18
CA LEU A 268 -23.33 -21.27 7.82
C LEU A 268 -24.20 -20.55 6.77
N GLN A 269 -23.59 -19.95 5.76
CA GLN A 269 -24.29 -19.31 4.66
C GLN A 269 -25.19 -20.30 3.92
N ALA A 270 -24.65 -21.47 3.54
CA ALA A 270 -25.44 -22.51 2.87
C ALA A 270 -26.58 -23.05 3.75
N ALA A 271 -26.38 -23.18 5.07
CA ALA A 271 -27.43 -23.60 5.99
C ALA A 271 -28.59 -22.59 6.06
N ILE A 272 -28.27 -21.29 6.06
CA ILE A 272 -29.26 -20.20 6.06
C ILE A 272 -29.98 -20.13 4.70
N ASP A 273 -29.24 -20.18 3.58
CA ASP A 273 -29.82 -20.16 2.24
C ASP A 273 -30.76 -21.36 2.02
N TYR A 274 -30.35 -22.54 2.49
CA TYR A 274 -31.18 -23.73 2.43
C TYR A 274 -32.47 -23.60 3.26
N THR A 275 -32.38 -23.05 4.48
CA THR A 275 -33.57 -22.85 5.31
C THR A 275 -34.53 -21.82 4.70
N PHE A 276 -34.01 -20.79 4.01
CA PHE A 276 -34.82 -19.90 3.18
C PHE A 276 -35.50 -20.63 2.02
N ILE A 277 -34.77 -21.45 1.26
CA ILE A 277 -35.33 -22.24 0.15
C ILE A 277 -36.43 -23.16 0.66
N LYS A 278 -36.20 -23.85 1.80
CA LYS A 278 -37.20 -24.71 2.45
C LYS A 278 -38.43 -23.91 2.88
N LEU A 279 -38.24 -22.72 3.45
CA LEU A 279 -39.31 -21.83 3.90
C LEU A 279 -40.18 -21.35 2.73
N TRP A 280 -39.57 -20.94 1.62
CA TRP A 280 -40.27 -20.40 0.45
C TRP A 280 -40.94 -21.50 -0.39
N THR A 281 -40.30 -22.65 -0.53
CA THR A 281 -40.81 -23.77 -1.35
C THR A 281 -41.84 -24.61 -0.58
N ARG A 282 -41.89 -24.52 0.75
CA ARG A 282 -42.77 -25.31 1.65
C ARG A 282 -42.64 -26.83 1.46
N SER A 283 -41.50 -27.29 0.94
CA SER A 283 -41.18 -28.69 0.69
C SER A 283 -39.85 -29.05 1.35
N ASP A 284 -39.72 -30.26 1.87
CA ASP A 284 -38.44 -30.80 2.34
C ASP A 284 -37.54 -31.13 1.12
N VAL A 285 -36.81 -30.13 0.66
CA VAL A 285 -35.73 -30.29 -0.31
C VAL A 285 -34.54 -30.89 0.44
N ARG A 286 -33.88 -31.94 -0.03
CA ARG A 286 -32.60 -32.38 0.56
C ARG A 286 -31.47 -31.52 -0.01
N LEU A 287 -30.51 -31.08 0.81
CA LEU A 287 -29.35 -30.37 0.28
C LEU A 287 -28.63 -31.26 -0.75
N PRO A 288 -28.36 -30.75 -1.95
CA PRO A 288 -27.44 -31.41 -2.86
C PRO A 288 -26.03 -31.38 -2.27
N GLU A 289 -25.22 -32.38 -2.60
CA GLU A 289 -23.81 -32.38 -2.25
C GLU A 289 -23.10 -31.25 -3.02
N VAL A 290 -22.90 -30.10 -2.35
CA VAL A 290 -22.18 -28.97 -2.93
C VAL A 290 -20.68 -29.22 -2.83
N VAL A 291 -20.05 -29.42 -3.98
CA VAL A 291 -18.60 -29.57 -4.11
C VAL A 291 -18.02 -28.31 -4.73
N VAL A 292 -17.07 -27.71 -4.03
CA VAL A 292 -16.32 -26.56 -4.53
C VAL A 292 -15.00 -27.03 -5.11
N ARG A 293 -14.65 -26.47 -6.27
CA ARG A 293 -13.37 -26.70 -6.95
C ARG A 293 -12.76 -25.36 -7.36
N LEU A 294 -11.43 -25.28 -7.30
CA LEU A 294 -10.73 -24.14 -7.88
C LEU A 294 -10.76 -24.24 -9.40
N LEU A 295 -11.12 -23.15 -10.06
CA LEU A 295 -11.05 -23.06 -11.52
C LEU A 295 -9.60 -23.26 -12.02
N PRO A 296 -9.43 -23.79 -13.24
CA PRO A 296 -8.12 -23.93 -13.87
C PRO A 296 -7.41 -22.58 -13.96
N LYS A 297 -6.08 -22.60 -13.86
CA LYS A 297 -5.23 -21.41 -13.86
C LYS A 297 -4.06 -21.59 -14.83
N PRO A 298 -3.68 -20.55 -15.60
CA PRO A 298 -2.53 -20.62 -16.50
C PRO A 298 -1.23 -20.79 -15.72
N GLY A 299 -0.13 -21.15 -16.40
CA GLY A 299 1.19 -21.21 -15.78
C GLY A 299 1.60 -19.84 -15.25
N TYR A 300 2.36 -19.81 -14.16
CA TYR A 300 2.78 -18.56 -13.54
C TYR A 300 4.22 -18.63 -13.08
N VAL A 301 5.05 -17.70 -13.55
CA VAL A 301 6.42 -17.56 -13.10
C VAL A 301 6.44 -16.48 -12.03
N ASP A 302 6.74 -16.86 -10.79
CA ASP A 302 6.94 -15.90 -9.71
C ASP A 302 8.35 -15.30 -9.83
N PRO A 303 8.48 -13.99 -10.10
CA PRO A 303 9.79 -13.35 -10.12
C PRO A 303 10.43 -13.28 -8.72
N GLY A 304 9.67 -13.58 -7.65
CA GLY A 304 10.13 -13.50 -6.27
C GLY A 304 9.99 -12.10 -5.67
N THR A 305 9.80 -12.03 -4.35
CA THR A 305 9.64 -10.77 -3.62
C THR A 305 10.88 -9.88 -3.73
N THR A 306 12.08 -10.48 -3.72
CA THR A 306 13.35 -9.75 -3.87
C THR A 306 13.42 -9.01 -5.21
N TRP A 307 13.09 -9.67 -6.31
CA TRP A 307 13.07 -9.03 -7.63
C TRP A 307 12.08 -7.86 -7.68
N ARG A 308 10.87 -8.07 -7.17
CA ARG A 308 9.81 -7.04 -7.15
C ARG A 308 10.19 -5.81 -6.34
N THR A 309 11.00 -5.98 -5.30
CA THR A 309 11.47 -4.86 -4.46
C THR A 309 12.69 -4.17 -5.06
N LEU A 310 13.57 -4.89 -5.76
CA LEU A 310 14.79 -4.31 -6.35
C LEU A 310 14.50 -3.52 -7.64
N VAL A 311 13.58 -3.97 -8.49
CA VAL A 311 13.26 -3.30 -9.76
C VAL A 311 12.88 -1.81 -9.58
N PRO A 312 11.91 -1.45 -8.72
CA PRO A 312 11.56 -0.04 -8.49
C PRO A 312 12.72 0.80 -7.97
N LEU A 313 13.54 0.23 -7.07
CA LEU A 313 14.69 0.91 -6.48
C LEU A 313 15.74 1.24 -7.56
N TYR A 314 16.16 0.26 -8.36
CA TYR A 314 17.17 0.46 -9.40
C TYR A 314 16.70 1.41 -10.50
N LEU A 315 15.43 1.35 -10.90
CA LEU A 315 14.86 2.29 -11.87
C LEU A 315 14.84 3.73 -11.35
N THR A 316 14.70 3.92 -10.04
CA THR A 316 14.77 5.24 -9.41
C THR A 316 16.21 5.74 -9.33
N LEU A 317 17.13 4.88 -8.88
CA LEU A 317 18.55 5.20 -8.77
C LEU A 317 19.21 5.53 -10.11
N ALA A 318 18.69 4.99 -11.21
CA ALA A 318 19.12 5.33 -12.56
C ALA A 318 19.08 6.85 -12.84
N PHE A 319 18.13 7.59 -12.24
CA PHE A 319 18.03 9.04 -12.44
C PHE A 319 18.85 9.90 -11.47
N SER A 320 19.49 9.31 -10.45
CA SER A 320 20.26 10.05 -9.43
C SER A 320 21.38 10.95 -10.00
N PRO A 321 22.16 10.53 -11.02
CA PRO A 321 23.23 11.36 -11.58
C PRO A 321 22.74 12.68 -12.18
N PHE A 322 21.55 12.70 -12.81
CA PHE A 322 21.01 13.90 -13.47
C PHE A 322 20.79 15.04 -12.48
N VAL A 323 20.26 14.73 -11.30
CA VAL A 323 20.03 15.71 -10.23
C VAL A 323 21.34 16.34 -9.80
N SER A 324 22.35 15.49 -9.63
CA SER A 324 23.67 15.84 -9.10
C SER A 324 24.42 16.73 -10.08
N VAL A 325 24.44 16.37 -11.37
CA VAL A 325 25.13 17.15 -12.40
C VAL A 325 24.45 18.50 -12.64
N LEU A 326 23.11 18.52 -12.73
CA LEU A 326 22.36 19.77 -12.87
C LEU A 326 22.63 20.74 -11.70
N CYS A 327 22.61 20.22 -10.46
CA CYS A 327 22.90 21.02 -9.28
C CYS A 327 24.33 21.57 -9.31
N VAL A 328 25.32 20.73 -9.67
CA VAL A 328 26.72 21.16 -9.82
C VAL A 328 26.83 22.28 -10.84
N ASN A 329 26.18 22.17 -12.00
CA ASN A 329 26.29 23.17 -13.06
C ASN A 329 25.69 24.52 -12.64
N ILE A 330 24.53 24.52 -11.99
CA ILE A 330 23.89 25.76 -11.51
C ILE A 330 24.68 26.39 -10.36
N VAL A 331 25.14 25.58 -9.40
CA VAL A 331 25.95 26.09 -8.29
C VAL A 331 27.33 26.54 -8.77
N LEU A 332 27.86 25.97 -9.86
CA LEU A 332 29.09 26.44 -10.50
C LEU A 332 28.88 27.82 -11.15
N GLU A 333 27.75 28.05 -11.82
CA GLU A 333 27.41 29.37 -12.35
C GLU A 333 27.20 30.40 -11.24
N LYS A 334 26.62 29.98 -10.10
CA LYS A 334 26.51 30.79 -8.88
C LYS A 334 27.88 31.09 -8.27
N GLU A 335 28.74 30.09 -8.12
CA GLU A 335 30.09 30.21 -7.55
C GLU A 335 30.98 31.17 -8.35
N ARG A 336 30.85 31.15 -9.68
CA ARG A 336 31.57 32.05 -10.59
C ARG A 336 30.89 33.41 -10.81
N LYS A 337 29.74 33.67 -10.17
CA LYS A 337 28.92 34.88 -10.33
C LYS A 337 28.50 35.18 -11.78
N ILE A 338 28.48 34.15 -12.66
CA ILE A 338 28.09 34.32 -14.06
C ILE A 338 26.62 34.70 -14.15
N LYS A 339 25.78 34.10 -13.30
CA LYS A 339 24.36 34.45 -13.20
C LYS A 339 24.13 35.93 -12.88
N GLU A 340 24.84 36.45 -11.88
CA GLU A 340 24.75 37.87 -11.48
C GLU A 340 25.25 38.79 -12.61
N GLY A 341 26.34 38.40 -13.29
CA GLY A 341 26.85 39.11 -14.47
C GLY A 341 25.82 39.20 -15.60
N MET A 342 25.14 38.10 -15.92
CA MET A 342 24.11 38.11 -16.96
C MET A 342 22.87 38.93 -16.55
N LEU A 343 22.51 38.95 -15.26
CA LEU A 343 21.43 39.79 -14.76
C LEU A 343 21.79 41.29 -14.87
N MET A 344 23.04 41.67 -14.61
CA MET A 344 23.52 43.04 -14.81
C MET A 344 23.50 43.47 -16.28
N MET A 345 23.65 42.54 -17.23
CA MET A 345 23.51 42.78 -18.67
C MET A 345 22.05 42.95 -19.13
N GLY A 346 21.07 42.89 -18.22
CA GLY A 346 19.64 43.07 -18.54
C GLY A 346 18.89 41.79 -18.88
N MET A 347 19.43 40.62 -18.55
CA MET A 347 18.75 39.34 -18.75
C MET A 347 17.60 39.15 -17.74
N MET A 348 16.45 38.65 -18.20
CA MET A 348 15.32 38.35 -17.32
C MET A 348 15.58 37.09 -16.46
N PRO A 349 15.39 37.14 -15.12
CA PRO A 349 15.57 35.97 -14.25
C PRO A 349 14.70 34.77 -14.61
N SER A 350 13.49 35.00 -15.15
CA SER A 350 12.58 33.95 -15.60
C SER A 350 13.11 33.22 -16.83
N ALA A 351 13.75 33.93 -17.77
CA ALA A 351 14.35 33.33 -18.97
C ALA A 351 15.50 32.37 -18.60
N TYR A 352 16.28 32.72 -17.57
CA TYR A 352 17.34 31.84 -17.05
C TYR A 352 16.81 30.49 -16.57
N TRP A 353 15.83 30.49 -15.65
CA TRP A 353 15.32 29.26 -15.07
C TRP A 353 14.57 28.43 -16.10
N THR A 354 13.75 29.07 -16.93
CA THR A 354 13.02 28.37 -18.00
C THR A 354 13.96 27.75 -19.05
N ALA A 355 15.05 28.42 -19.41
CA ALA A 355 16.05 27.85 -20.32
C ALA A 355 16.71 26.59 -19.75
N TRP A 356 17.07 26.58 -18.47
CA TRP A 356 17.60 25.39 -17.80
C TRP A 356 16.55 24.28 -17.71
N SER A 357 15.31 24.60 -17.34
CA SER A 357 14.21 23.63 -17.31
C SER A 357 13.97 22.96 -18.67
N VAL A 358 13.96 23.73 -19.76
CA VAL A 358 13.68 23.21 -21.10
C VAL A 358 14.79 22.26 -21.58
N VAL A 359 16.07 22.65 -21.42
CA VAL A 359 17.19 21.79 -21.83
C VAL A 359 17.22 20.50 -21.04
N GLU A 360 17.00 20.56 -19.72
CA GLU A 360 16.97 19.36 -18.89
C GLU A 360 15.73 18.50 -19.14
N ALA A 361 14.57 19.09 -19.41
CA ALA A 361 13.38 18.33 -19.79
C ALA A 361 13.59 17.53 -21.10
N ILE A 362 14.28 18.10 -22.08
CA ILE A 362 14.64 17.40 -23.33
C ILE A 362 15.59 16.23 -23.03
N VAL A 363 16.62 16.44 -22.21
CA VAL A 363 17.57 15.37 -21.83
C VAL A 363 16.86 14.26 -21.07
N VAL A 364 16.05 14.60 -20.08
CA VAL A 364 15.24 13.67 -19.28
C VAL A 364 14.28 12.86 -20.17
N THR A 365 13.64 13.49 -21.16
CA THR A 365 12.72 12.80 -22.07
C THR A 365 13.44 11.72 -22.87
N ASN A 366 14.63 12.03 -23.39
CA ASN A 366 15.46 11.06 -24.11
C ASN A 366 15.87 9.90 -23.21
N VAL A 367 16.28 10.19 -21.97
CA VAL A 367 16.70 9.17 -21.01
C VAL A 367 15.52 8.28 -20.58
N ALA A 368 14.36 8.87 -20.32
CA ALA A 368 13.15 8.12 -20.00
C ALA A 368 12.74 7.19 -21.16
N ALA A 369 12.88 7.64 -22.40
CA ALA A 369 12.65 6.80 -23.59
C ALA A 369 13.66 5.65 -23.67
N ILE A 370 14.96 5.92 -23.50
CA ILE A 370 16.03 4.90 -23.51
C ILE A 370 15.80 3.86 -22.41
N MET A 371 15.51 4.31 -21.19
CA MET A 371 15.27 3.42 -20.05
C MET A 371 14.03 2.56 -20.27
N THR A 372 12.94 3.14 -20.77
CA THR A 372 11.71 2.40 -21.06
C THR A 372 11.92 1.37 -22.18
N PHE A 373 12.65 1.74 -23.23
CA PHE A 373 13.05 0.81 -24.30
C PHE A 373 13.88 -0.36 -23.74
N MET A 374 14.81 -0.07 -22.83
CA MET A 374 15.62 -1.09 -22.18
C MET A 374 14.79 -2.03 -21.29
N VAL A 375 13.81 -1.50 -20.54
CA VAL A 375 12.86 -2.30 -19.75
C VAL A 375 12.06 -3.27 -20.62
N TYR A 376 11.68 -2.83 -21.83
CA TYR A 376 11.00 -3.67 -22.82
C TYR A 376 11.91 -4.78 -23.36
N VAL A 377 13.09 -4.44 -23.87
CA VAL A 377 14.03 -5.42 -24.48
C VAL A 377 14.47 -6.49 -23.47
N LEU A 378 14.65 -6.10 -22.20
CA LEU A 378 15.09 -7.01 -21.14
C LEU A 378 13.95 -7.80 -20.48
N HIS A 379 12.71 -7.65 -20.95
CA HIS A 379 11.52 -8.30 -20.38
C HIS A 379 11.47 -8.21 -18.85
N ILE A 380 11.70 -7.00 -18.31
CA ILE A 380 11.67 -6.76 -16.85
C ILE A 380 10.22 -6.72 -16.35
N LEU A 381 9.32 -6.08 -17.12
CA LEU A 381 7.87 -5.98 -16.87
C LEU A 381 7.11 -6.48 -18.12
N PRO A 382 6.99 -7.81 -18.31
CA PRO A 382 6.49 -8.39 -19.56
C PRO A 382 5.00 -8.13 -19.84
N ASN A 383 4.18 -7.91 -18.81
CA ASN A 383 2.73 -7.81 -18.94
C ASN A 383 2.23 -6.35 -18.83
N THR A 384 3.14 -5.38 -18.71
CA THR A 384 2.80 -3.97 -18.52
C THR A 384 2.91 -3.22 -19.84
N ASP A 385 1.91 -2.40 -20.13
CA ASP A 385 1.99 -1.47 -21.25
C ASP A 385 3.16 -0.49 -21.10
N ILE A 386 4.07 -0.54 -22.07
CA ILE A 386 5.33 0.23 -22.12
C ILE A 386 5.09 1.73 -21.96
N PHE A 387 3.97 2.24 -22.49
CA PHE A 387 3.60 3.64 -22.41
C PHE A 387 3.41 4.13 -20.96
N ILE A 388 2.88 3.30 -20.06
CA ILE A 388 2.69 3.65 -18.65
C ILE A 388 4.05 3.86 -17.98
N VAL A 389 5.00 2.95 -18.23
CA VAL A 389 6.38 3.05 -17.72
C VAL A 389 7.06 4.30 -18.24
N PHE A 390 6.88 4.64 -19.53
CA PHE A 390 7.41 5.86 -20.11
C PHE A 390 6.86 7.12 -19.44
N VAL A 391 5.54 7.24 -19.30
CA VAL A 391 4.89 8.41 -18.70
C VAL A 391 5.30 8.59 -17.24
N LEU A 392 5.33 7.51 -16.45
CA LEU A 392 5.77 7.57 -15.06
C LEU A 392 7.23 8.02 -14.94
N SER A 393 8.11 7.49 -15.79
CA SER A 393 9.53 7.82 -15.81
C SER A 393 9.77 9.28 -16.25
N LEU A 394 8.99 9.76 -17.23
CA LEU A 394 9.04 11.15 -17.70
C LEU A 394 8.61 12.11 -16.60
N LEU A 395 7.48 11.85 -15.94
CA LEU A 395 6.98 12.67 -14.83
C LEU A 395 7.99 12.69 -13.67
N TYR A 396 8.59 11.55 -13.33
CA TYR A 396 9.62 11.48 -12.31
C TYR A 396 10.85 12.32 -12.67
N GLY A 397 11.33 12.23 -13.90
CA GLY A 397 12.44 13.03 -14.37
C GLY A 397 12.16 14.54 -14.32
N LEU A 398 10.93 14.98 -14.62
CA LEU A 398 10.53 16.38 -14.46
C LEU A 398 10.51 16.82 -13.00
N THR A 399 10.04 15.99 -12.06
CA THR A 399 10.05 16.35 -10.63
C THR A 399 11.48 16.44 -10.08
N ILE A 400 12.38 15.57 -10.52
CA ILE A 400 13.81 15.62 -10.22
C ILE A 400 14.45 16.96 -10.63
N VAL A 401 14.14 17.46 -11.82
CA VAL A 401 14.66 18.75 -12.31
C VAL A 401 14.22 19.88 -11.37
N THR A 402 12.95 19.90 -10.98
CA THR A 402 12.44 20.91 -10.03
C THR A 402 13.05 20.79 -8.63
N PHE A 403 13.29 19.56 -8.17
CA PHE A 403 13.97 19.31 -6.90
C PHE A 403 15.42 19.79 -6.91
N SER A 404 16.12 19.62 -8.04
CA SER A 404 17.48 20.15 -8.21
C SER A 404 17.50 21.67 -8.06
N PHE A 405 16.57 22.40 -8.70
CA PHE A 405 16.47 23.85 -8.55
C PHE A 405 16.21 24.29 -7.11
N MET A 406 15.32 23.59 -6.40
CA MET A 406 15.04 23.84 -4.98
C MET A 406 16.27 23.63 -4.10
N ALA A 407 17.15 22.68 -4.45
CA ALA A 407 18.37 22.38 -3.69
C ALA A 407 19.49 23.43 -3.89
N THR A 408 19.54 24.10 -5.05
CA THR A 408 20.63 25.03 -5.40
C THR A 408 20.90 26.18 -4.42
N PRO A 409 19.91 26.80 -3.74
CA PRO A 409 20.15 27.92 -2.84
C PRO A 409 20.99 27.55 -1.61
N PHE A 410 20.89 26.31 -1.13
CA PHE A 410 21.56 25.83 0.08
C PHE A 410 23.07 25.66 -0.07
N PHE A 411 23.59 25.66 -1.30
CA PHE A 411 25.00 25.39 -1.57
C PHE A 411 25.72 26.60 -2.18
N ASN A 412 26.95 26.81 -1.71
CA ASN A 412 27.86 27.85 -2.23
C ASN A 412 29.04 27.26 -3.04
N LYS A 413 29.32 25.96 -2.87
CA LYS A 413 30.39 25.25 -3.58
C LYS A 413 29.81 24.15 -4.46
N SER A 414 30.16 24.17 -5.74
CA SER A 414 29.63 23.27 -6.77
C SER A 414 29.86 21.79 -6.47
N LYS A 415 31.08 21.40 -6.08
CA LYS A 415 31.43 20.00 -5.79
C LYS A 415 30.66 19.42 -4.60
N VAL A 416 30.45 20.21 -3.54
CA VAL A 416 29.70 19.79 -2.34
C VAL A 416 28.21 19.65 -2.65
N ALA A 417 27.68 20.54 -3.47
CA ALA A 417 26.27 20.48 -3.90
C ALA A 417 25.97 19.15 -4.62
N GLY A 418 26.83 18.74 -5.55
CA GLY A 418 26.67 17.49 -6.28
C GLY A 418 26.67 16.26 -5.39
N SER A 419 27.65 16.16 -4.49
CA SER A 419 27.77 14.99 -3.61
C SER A 419 26.63 14.90 -2.59
N VAL A 420 26.26 16.01 -1.95
CA VAL A 420 25.19 16.04 -0.94
C VAL A 420 23.84 15.75 -1.58
N VAL A 421 23.52 16.35 -2.72
CA VAL A 421 22.25 16.13 -3.41
C VAL A 421 22.14 14.69 -3.95
N GLY A 422 23.24 14.13 -4.47
CA GLY A 422 23.28 12.72 -4.87
C GLY A 422 23.07 11.76 -3.69
N LEU A 423 23.69 12.02 -2.54
CA LEU A 423 23.51 11.23 -1.32
C LEU A 423 22.10 11.36 -0.74
N MET A 424 21.52 12.56 -0.78
CA MET A 424 20.14 12.82 -0.37
C MET A 424 19.14 12.05 -1.22
N MET A 425 19.36 11.96 -2.54
CA MET A 425 18.52 11.15 -3.44
C MET A 425 18.63 9.65 -3.17
N LEU A 426 19.83 9.16 -2.86
CA LEU A 426 20.03 7.77 -2.42
C LEU A 426 19.26 7.49 -1.12
N PHE A 427 19.45 8.33 -0.11
CA PHE A 427 18.78 8.20 1.19
C PHE A 427 17.25 8.24 1.06
N PHE A 428 16.71 9.14 0.24
CA PHE A 428 15.27 9.23 0.00
C PHE A 428 14.71 8.03 -0.75
N SER A 429 15.50 7.44 -1.66
CA SER A 429 15.12 6.20 -2.34
C SER A 429 15.05 5.01 -1.38
N PHE A 430 15.84 5.01 -0.29
CA PHE A 430 15.77 3.96 0.74
C PHE A 430 14.55 4.08 1.68
N PHE A 431 13.94 5.26 1.83
CA PHE A 431 12.69 5.39 2.61
C PHE A 431 11.55 4.52 2.06
N TYR A 432 11.61 4.17 0.77
CA TYR A 432 10.72 3.18 0.17
C TYR A 432 10.84 1.80 0.84
N MET A 433 12.05 1.33 1.15
CA MET A 433 12.24 0.03 1.81
C MET A 433 11.55 0.02 3.18
N LEU A 434 11.65 1.13 3.92
CA LEU A 434 10.93 1.31 5.18
C LEU A 434 9.41 1.22 4.97
N ALA A 435 8.88 1.83 3.90
CA ALA A 435 7.47 1.74 3.54
C ALA A 435 7.02 0.28 3.26
N VAL A 436 7.84 -0.50 2.55
CA VAL A 436 7.55 -1.92 2.27
C VAL A 436 7.50 -2.75 3.56
N PHE A 437 8.45 -2.55 4.48
CA PHE A 437 8.48 -3.29 5.76
C PHE A 437 7.34 -2.90 6.72
N LEU A 438 6.90 -1.65 6.68
CA LEU A 438 5.83 -1.15 7.54
C LEU A 438 4.42 -1.39 6.96
N ARG A 439 4.33 -1.92 5.73
CA ARG A 439 3.07 -2.15 5.03
C ARG A 439 2.10 -3.01 5.86
N GLY A 440 0.91 -2.47 6.12
CA GLY A 440 -0.13 -3.12 6.94
C GLY A 440 0.01 -2.91 8.46
N ARG A 441 1.10 -2.31 8.95
CA ARG A 441 1.28 -1.97 10.37
C ARG A 441 1.05 -0.48 10.67
N VAL A 442 1.32 0.38 9.68
CA VAL A 442 1.13 1.84 9.79
C VAL A 442 -0.05 2.33 8.96
N ALA A 443 -0.63 3.45 9.38
CA ALA A 443 -1.77 4.06 8.72
C ALA A 443 -1.43 4.57 7.30
N ALA A 444 -2.43 4.60 6.42
CA ALA A 444 -2.27 4.96 5.01
C ALA A 444 -1.64 6.36 4.78
N TRP A 445 -1.89 7.30 5.69
CA TRP A 445 -1.38 8.67 5.60
C TRP A 445 0.14 8.77 5.65
N VAL A 446 0.81 7.84 6.32
CA VAL A 446 2.27 7.79 6.39
C VAL A 446 2.87 7.57 5.00
N PHE A 447 2.21 6.75 4.17
CA PHE A 447 2.64 6.53 2.78
C PHE A 447 2.45 7.78 1.92
N TYR A 448 1.37 8.53 2.12
CA TYR A 448 1.19 9.83 1.44
C TYR A 448 2.23 10.86 1.88
N ALA A 449 2.61 10.88 3.17
CA ALA A 449 3.66 11.75 3.69
C ALA A 449 5.04 11.40 3.10
N VAL A 450 5.38 10.11 3.03
CA VAL A 450 6.62 9.65 2.38
C VAL A 450 6.61 9.96 0.88
N ALA A 451 5.45 9.88 0.23
CA ALA A 451 5.29 10.23 -1.19
C ALA A 451 5.43 11.74 -1.49
N LEU A 452 5.57 12.63 -0.50
CA LEU A 452 6.03 14.00 -0.77
C LEU A 452 7.48 14.04 -1.27
N LEU A 453 8.29 13.04 -0.93
CA LEU A 453 9.64 12.89 -1.45
C LEU A 453 9.57 12.29 -2.87
N SER A 454 9.97 13.06 -3.89
CA SER A 454 9.89 12.65 -5.30
C SER A 454 10.44 11.23 -5.59
N PRO A 455 11.64 10.83 -5.11
CA PRO A 455 12.15 9.47 -5.31
C PRO A 455 11.28 8.39 -4.65
N ALA A 456 10.73 8.67 -3.48
CA ALA A 456 9.88 7.73 -2.76
C ALA A 456 8.51 7.58 -3.44
N ALA A 457 7.96 8.65 -4.02
CA ALA A 457 6.74 8.60 -4.80
C ALA A 457 6.88 7.72 -6.04
N PHE A 458 7.97 7.88 -6.80
CA PHE A 458 8.22 7.12 -8.00
C PHE A 458 8.49 5.64 -7.73
N THR A 459 9.31 5.32 -6.72
CA THR A 459 9.54 3.93 -6.27
C THR A 459 8.25 3.23 -5.87
N LEU A 460 7.38 3.87 -5.07
CA LEU A 460 6.06 3.32 -4.71
C LEU A 460 5.15 3.13 -5.95
N GLY A 461 5.19 4.07 -6.90
CA GLY A 461 4.47 3.96 -8.16
C GLY A 461 4.91 2.74 -8.97
N ILE A 462 6.22 2.56 -9.17
CA ILE A 462 6.77 1.42 -9.91
C ILE A 462 6.59 0.10 -9.16
N GLU A 463 6.58 0.10 -7.82
CA GLU A 463 6.20 -1.08 -7.03
C GLU A 463 4.76 -1.51 -7.35
N LYS A 464 3.83 -0.55 -7.44
CA LYS A 464 2.45 -0.86 -7.85
C LYS A 464 2.37 -1.37 -9.26
N VAL A 465 3.15 -0.79 -10.17
CA VAL A 465 3.26 -1.30 -11.54
C VAL A 465 3.74 -2.75 -11.54
N SER A 466 4.82 -3.06 -10.82
CA SER A 466 5.37 -4.42 -10.68
C SER A 466 4.38 -5.40 -10.03
N GLN A 467 3.56 -4.94 -9.08
CA GLN A 467 2.50 -5.76 -8.48
C GLN A 467 1.36 -6.05 -9.45
N MET A 468 1.00 -5.10 -10.31
CA MET A 468 -0.06 -5.27 -11.30
C MET A 468 0.42 -6.04 -12.54
N ASP A 469 1.69 -5.92 -12.91
CA ASP A 469 2.35 -6.71 -13.95
C ASP A 469 2.21 -8.21 -13.68
N VAL A 470 2.45 -8.62 -12.43
CA VAL A 470 2.24 -9.99 -11.95
C VAL A 470 0.79 -10.44 -12.07
N ARG A 471 -0.16 -9.52 -11.93
CA ARG A 471 -1.60 -9.82 -12.04
C ARG A 471 -2.09 -9.86 -13.48
N GLY A 472 -1.26 -9.46 -14.46
CA GLY A 472 -1.65 -9.38 -15.86
C GLY A 472 -2.79 -8.39 -16.13
N ALA A 473 -3.01 -7.41 -15.25
CA ALA A 473 -4.19 -6.53 -15.26
C ALA A 473 -3.89 -5.11 -15.77
N MET A 474 -2.79 -4.94 -16.51
CA MET A 474 -2.26 -3.64 -16.95
C MET A 474 -2.24 -3.52 -18.47
N HIS A 475 -3.41 -3.78 -19.06
CA HIS A 475 -3.71 -3.44 -20.44
C HIS A 475 -4.72 -2.29 -20.48
N TRP A 476 -4.45 -1.25 -21.27
CA TRP A 476 -5.41 -0.18 -21.57
C TRP A 476 -6.70 -0.72 -22.22
N ALA A 477 -6.64 -1.91 -22.83
CA ALA A 477 -7.73 -2.52 -23.58
C ALA A 477 -8.79 -3.24 -22.72
N ASP A 478 -8.48 -3.66 -21.49
CA ASP A 478 -9.39 -4.49 -20.68
C ASP A 478 -10.44 -3.67 -19.89
N ARG A 479 -10.59 -2.38 -20.21
CA ARG A 479 -11.48 -1.43 -19.52
C ARG A 479 -12.43 -0.66 -20.45
N LEU A 480 -12.63 -1.14 -21.67
CA LEU A 480 -13.76 -0.82 -22.55
C LEU A 480 -14.62 -2.07 -22.68
#